data_AF-A0AAF0LER6-F1
#
_entry.id   AF-A0AAF0LER6-F1
#
_cell.length_a   1.000
_cell.length_b   1.000
_cell.length_c   1.000
_cell.angle_alpha   90.00
_cell.angle_beta   90.00
_cell.angle_gamma   90.00
#
_symmetry.space_group_name_H-M   'P 1'
#
loop_
_entity.id
_entity.type
_entity.pdbx_description
1 polymer ?
#
loop_
_entity_poly.entity_id
_entity_poly.type
_entity_poly.pdbx_seq_one_letter_code
_entity_poly.pdbx_strand_id
1 'polypeptide(L)'
;MLDSIQSRGYDITRLTFDMGYNHAMSGDFHKGLRERGIPNVQEYREEQKGITNGVGGAKFVEGDYYCPGTATKHLDATVDYDKAKGAISERQWRDNLAERWKFALHLKDVKANGKVRLSCPALGPSATVSCPIRDIHPRAFRGKREPGQVLKKDLPKRWAETAVCCQDSITVHPDEFLTEQQKYRYGSDTWLAVYKTDRNVVESVNNTLKSDFRVDLNSERRMRGLAASQYVVTFKAAALNYKRIADYARAQLRKAEKETRRYNPTPIRAGVKLPATDIKPAERKVRSRDRHGWSDYGRNRKKFHSVEVKPDVTSEG
;
A
#
# COMPACT_ATOMS: atom_id res chain seq x y z
N MET A 1 -16.48 -8.68 -14.94
CA MET A 1 -15.08 -9.18 -14.90
C MET A 1 -14.68 -9.65 -13.51
N LEU A 2 -14.74 -8.78 -12.49
CA LEU A 2 -14.36 -9.13 -11.10
C LEU A 2 -15.10 -10.37 -10.58
N ASP A 3 -16.41 -10.43 -10.81
CA ASP A 3 -17.25 -11.58 -10.42
C ASP A 3 -16.79 -12.89 -11.08
N SER A 4 -16.33 -12.84 -12.33
CA SER A 4 -15.82 -14.02 -13.04
C SER A 4 -14.46 -14.47 -12.53
N ILE A 5 -13.66 -13.58 -11.93
CA ILE A 5 -12.37 -13.95 -11.34
C ILE A 5 -12.63 -14.62 -9.98
N GLN A 6 -13.49 -14.02 -9.17
CA GLN A 6 -13.87 -14.56 -7.86
C GLN A 6 -14.63 -15.89 -7.98
N SER A 7 -15.53 -16.04 -8.96
CA SER A 7 -16.25 -17.31 -9.18
C SER A 7 -15.34 -18.48 -9.59
N ARG A 8 -14.14 -18.19 -10.11
CA ARG A 8 -13.09 -19.18 -10.41
C ARG A 8 -12.21 -19.49 -9.20
N GLY A 9 -12.55 -18.98 -8.01
CA GLY A 9 -11.82 -19.23 -6.77
C GLY A 9 -10.57 -18.37 -6.58
N TYR A 10 -10.37 -17.32 -7.38
CA TYR A 10 -9.22 -16.43 -7.22
C TYR A 10 -9.58 -15.26 -6.29
N ASP A 11 -8.72 -15.04 -5.30
CA ASP A 11 -8.81 -13.88 -4.41
C ASP A 11 -8.22 -12.62 -5.08
N ILE A 12 -8.98 -11.53 -5.05
CA ILE A 12 -8.57 -10.23 -5.60
C ILE A 12 -8.05 -9.37 -4.46
N THR A 13 -6.74 -9.44 -4.25
CA THR A 13 -6.11 -8.78 -3.10
C THR A 13 -6.14 -7.25 -3.13
N ARG A 14 -6.26 -6.63 -4.33
CA ARG A 14 -6.41 -5.19 -4.53
C ARG A 14 -6.81 -4.85 -5.98
N LEU A 15 -7.36 -3.65 -6.17
CA LEU A 15 -7.47 -3.00 -7.48
C LEU A 15 -6.73 -1.67 -7.48
N THR A 16 -5.91 -1.42 -8.49
CA THR A 16 -5.13 -0.18 -8.61
C THR A 16 -5.57 0.62 -9.83
N PHE A 17 -5.83 1.91 -9.66
CA PHE A 17 -6.25 2.79 -10.75
C PHE A 17 -5.70 4.21 -10.61
N ASP A 18 -5.56 4.87 -11.77
CA ASP A 18 -5.04 6.23 -11.88
C ASP A 18 -6.15 7.29 -11.73
N MET A 19 -5.78 8.56 -11.60
CA MET A 19 -6.68 9.70 -11.37
C MET A 19 -7.79 9.84 -12.41
N GLY A 20 -7.55 9.38 -13.64
CA GLY A 20 -8.54 9.41 -14.72
C GLY A 20 -9.75 8.52 -14.46
N TYR A 21 -9.57 7.42 -13.73
CA TYR A 21 -10.62 6.46 -13.42
C TYR A 21 -11.36 6.76 -12.11
N ASN A 22 -10.72 7.49 -11.18
CA ASN A 22 -11.29 7.82 -9.87
C ASN A 22 -12.59 8.67 -9.93
N HIS A 23 -12.84 9.37 -11.05
CA HIS A 23 -14.06 10.18 -11.25
C HIS A 23 -14.89 9.76 -12.47
N ALA A 24 -14.28 9.10 -13.47
CA ALA A 24 -15.02 8.69 -14.67
C ALA A 24 -16.04 7.58 -14.41
N MET A 25 -15.93 6.91 -13.26
CA MET A 25 -16.84 5.84 -12.87
C MET A 25 -17.90 6.39 -11.90
N SER A 26 -19.15 5.95 -12.07
CA SER A 26 -20.27 6.35 -11.20
C SER A 26 -19.96 6.04 -9.73
N GLY A 27 -20.68 6.68 -8.79
CA GLY A 27 -20.53 6.44 -7.35
C GLY A 27 -20.65 4.96 -6.95
N ASP A 28 -21.29 4.14 -7.77
CA ASP A 28 -21.42 2.69 -7.57
C ASP A 28 -20.10 1.92 -7.75
N PHE A 29 -19.07 2.48 -8.38
CA PHE A 29 -17.81 1.78 -8.60
C PHE A 29 -17.10 1.45 -7.29
N HIS A 30 -16.85 2.46 -6.45
CA HIS A 30 -16.20 2.25 -5.15
C HIS A 30 -17.06 1.39 -4.22
N LYS A 31 -18.39 1.59 -4.26
CA LYS A 31 -19.35 0.77 -3.52
C LYS A 31 -19.28 -0.69 -3.95
N GLY A 32 -19.27 -0.96 -5.24
CA GLY A 32 -19.19 -2.30 -5.82
C GLY A 32 -17.87 -3.02 -5.51
N LEU A 33 -16.75 -2.29 -5.41
CA LEU A 33 -15.48 -2.84 -4.93
C LEU A 33 -15.58 -3.26 -3.46
N ARG A 34 -16.17 -2.40 -2.63
CA ARG A 34 -16.32 -2.71 -1.20
C ARG A 34 -17.24 -3.90 -0.96
N GLU A 35 -18.40 -3.96 -1.60
CA GLU A 35 -19.35 -5.07 -1.46
C GLU A 35 -18.70 -6.42 -1.79
N ARG A 36 -17.66 -6.41 -2.64
CA ARG A 36 -16.86 -7.59 -3.02
C ARG A 36 -15.64 -7.82 -2.11
N GLY A 37 -15.42 -6.98 -1.11
CA GLY A 37 -14.26 -7.03 -0.23
C GLY A 37 -12.93 -6.68 -0.91
N ILE A 38 -12.97 -5.95 -2.03
CA ILE A 38 -11.78 -5.64 -2.83
C ILE A 38 -11.26 -4.25 -2.44
N PRO A 39 -10.08 -4.16 -1.78
CA PRO A 39 -9.51 -2.88 -1.43
C PRO A 39 -8.87 -2.19 -2.64
N ASN A 40 -8.89 -0.86 -2.68
CA ASN A 40 -8.32 -0.06 -3.75
C ASN A 40 -6.95 0.57 -3.37
N VAL A 41 -6.13 0.79 -4.40
CA VAL A 41 -4.92 1.62 -4.34
C VAL A 41 -4.98 2.65 -5.46
N GLN A 42 -4.94 3.92 -5.12
CA GLN A 42 -5.17 5.01 -6.06
C GLN A 42 -4.28 6.21 -5.78
N GLU A 43 -4.10 7.01 -6.81
CA GLU A 43 -3.60 8.37 -6.73
C GLU A 43 -4.76 9.34 -6.46
N TYR A 44 -4.51 10.35 -5.63
CA TYR A 44 -5.51 11.36 -5.32
C TYR A 44 -5.39 12.55 -6.26
N ARG A 45 -6.54 13.14 -6.58
CA ARG A 45 -6.58 14.42 -7.27
C ARG A 45 -6.30 15.58 -6.32
N GLU A 46 -6.04 16.76 -6.87
CA GLU A 46 -5.75 17.95 -6.08
C GLU A 46 -6.86 18.25 -5.06
N GLU A 47 -8.13 18.09 -5.45
CA GLU A 47 -9.30 18.29 -4.57
C GLU A 47 -9.49 17.21 -3.50
N GLN A 48 -8.81 16.06 -3.64
CA GLN A 48 -8.87 14.93 -2.70
C GLN A 48 -7.67 14.89 -1.74
N LYS A 49 -6.71 15.80 -1.90
CA LYS A 49 -5.51 15.90 -1.07
C LYS A 49 -5.73 16.88 0.08
N GLY A 50 -5.04 16.63 1.19
CA GLY A 50 -5.20 17.43 2.41
C GLY A 50 -6.52 17.17 3.13
N ILE A 51 -7.01 18.16 3.87
CA ILE A 51 -8.24 18.02 4.66
C ILE A 51 -9.46 18.12 3.75
N THR A 52 -10.15 17.00 3.54
CA THR A 52 -11.36 16.96 2.70
C THR A 52 -12.64 16.93 3.54
N ASN A 53 -12.67 16.11 4.59
CA ASN A 53 -13.89 15.86 5.36
C ASN A 53 -13.62 15.54 6.84
N GLY A 54 -14.60 14.98 7.56
CA GLY A 54 -14.43 14.54 8.94
C GLY A 54 -15.66 13.88 9.56
N VAL A 55 -15.44 13.07 10.59
CA VAL A 55 -16.49 12.39 11.37
C VAL A 55 -16.21 12.55 12.85
N GLY A 56 -17.22 12.93 13.64
CA GLY A 56 -17.08 13.09 15.10
C GLY A 56 -15.98 14.08 15.52
N GLY A 57 -15.67 15.04 14.64
CA GLY A 57 -14.60 16.02 14.82
C GLY A 57 -13.20 15.56 14.40
N ALA A 58 -13.00 14.29 14.03
CA ALA A 58 -11.77 13.84 13.39
C ALA A 58 -11.66 14.43 11.98
N LYS A 59 -10.43 14.69 11.52
CA LYS A 59 -10.15 15.20 10.17
C LYS A 59 -9.85 14.04 9.24
N PHE A 60 -10.58 13.94 8.14
CA PHE A 60 -10.34 12.93 7.11
C PHE A 60 -9.39 13.51 6.06
N VAL A 61 -8.26 12.83 5.87
CA VAL A 61 -7.18 13.24 4.97
C VAL A 61 -6.66 12.00 4.26
N GLU A 62 -6.75 11.99 2.93
CA GLU A 62 -6.08 11.00 2.06
C GLU A 62 -6.34 9.52 2.45
N GLY A 63 -7.56 9.22 2.90
CA GLY A 63 -8.01 7.86 3.23
C GLY A 63 -7.93 7.47 4.71
N ASP A 64 -7.36 8.33 5.56
CA ASP A 64 -7.22 8.09 7.00
C ASP A 64 -7.91 9.21 7.82
N TYR A 65 -8.31 8.86 9.05
CA TYR A 65 -8.84 9.82 10.02
C TYR A 65 -7.76 10.25 11.02
N TYR A 66 -7.64 11.54 11.26
CA TYR A 66 -6.64 12.15 12.13
C TYR A 66 -7.26 12.94 13.28
N CYS A 67 -6.48 13.05 14.35
CA CYS A 67 -6.83 13.87 15.52
C CYS A 67 -7.08 15.33 15.08
N PRO A 68 -8.12 16.00 15.60
CA PRO A 68 -8.37 17.42 15.29
C PRO A 68 -7.24 18.34 15.77
N GLY A 69 -6.44 17.90 16.75
CA GLY A 69 -5.26 18.63 17.23
C GLY A 69 -4.00 18.42 16.39
N THR A 70 -4.11 17.81 15.20
CA THR A 70 -2.98 17.66 14.28
C THR A 70 -2.71 19.01 13.61
N ALA A 71 -1.47 19.49 13.65
CA ALA A 71 -1.12 20.77 13.02
C ALA A 71 -1.37 20.73 11.50
N THR A 72 -1.91 21.83 10.94
CA THR A 72 -2.26 21.94 9.52
C THR A 72 -1.08 21.62 8.59
N LYS A 73 0.14 22.03 8.95
CA LYS A 73 1.38 21.70 8.20
C LYS A 73 1.61 20.20 7.97
N HIS A 74 1.03 19.35 8.82
CA HIS A 74 1.12 17.91 8.67
C HIS A 74 -0.06 17.37 7.88
N LEU A 75 -1.28 17.88 8.12
CA LEU A 75 -2.48 17.46 7.39
C LEU A 75 -2.39 17.80 5.90
N ASP A 76 -2.01 19.03 5.57
CA ASP A 76 -1.90 19.54 4.21
C ASP A 76 -0.51 19.33 3.58
N ALA A 77 0.33 18.48 4.18
CA ALA A 77 1.72 18.27 3.75
C ALA A 77 1.86 17.93 2.26
N THR A 78 0.93 17.14 1.70
CA THR A 78 0.92 16.81 0.26
C THR A 78 0.50 18.01 -0.59
N VAL A 79 -0.50 18.77 -0.15
CA VAL A 79 -0.95 19.99 -0.85
C VAL A 79 0.17 21.02 -0.88
N ASP A 80 0.87 21.21 0.25
CA ASP A 80 2.01 22.12 0.35
C ASP A 80 3.15 21.65 -0.55
N TYR A 81 3.46 20.35 -0.56
CA TYR A 81 4.48 19.78 -1.44
C TYR A 81 4.18 20.03 -2.92
N ASP A 82 2.94 19.76 -3.36
CA ASP A 82 2.51 19.97 -4.75
C ASP A 82 2.57 21.46 -5.14
N LYS A 83 2.12 22.36 -4.26
CA LYS A 83 2.12 23.81 -4.50
C LYS A 83 3.51 24.43 -4.46
N ALA A 84 4.43 23.86 -3.68
CA ALA A 84 5.77 24.38 -3.49
C ALA A 84 6.66 24.27 -4.76
N LYS A 85 6.23 23.52 -5.79
CA LYS A 85 6.93 23.39 -7.09
C LYS A 85 8.44 23.14 -6.93
N GLY A 86 8.82 22.28 -5.98
CA GLY A 86 10.20 21.90 -5.70
C GLY A 86 10.88 22.63 -4.54
N ALA A 87 10.25 23.64 -3.93
CA ALA A 87 10.79 24.30 -2.73
C ALA A 87 10.72 23.41 -1.48
N ILE A 88 9.78 22.46 -1.44
CA ILE A 88 9.73 21.40 -0.44
C ILE A 88 10.32 20.14 -1.08
N SER A 89 11.37 19.59 -0.48
CA SER A 89 11.97 18.33 -0.94
C SER A 89 11.07 17.14 -0.64
N GLU A 90 11.19 16.06 -1.44
CA GLU A 90 10.47 14.80 -1.19
C GLU A 90 10.75 14.27 0.23
N ARG A 91 11.99 14.44 0.73
CA ARG A 91 12.35 14.05 2.09
C ARG A 91 11.55 14.83 3.13
N GLN A 92 11.46 16.15 3.01
CA GLN A 92 10.69 16.98 3.95
C GLN A 92 9.20 16.63 3.91
N TRP A 93 8.63 16.41 2.71
CA TRP A 93 7.26 15.94 2.57
C TRP A 93 7.06 14.62 3.30
N ARG A 94 7.94 13.64 3.08
CA ARG A 94 7.86 12.33 3.75
C ARG A 94 8.05 12.39 5.26
N ASP A 95 8.91 13.28 5.75
CA ASP A 95 9.07 13.53 7.19
C ASP A 95 7.78 14.14 7.78
N ASN A 96 7.13 15.06 7.07
CA ASN A 96 5.82 15.59 7.45
C ASN A 96 4.72 14.52 7.45
N LEU A 97 4.72 13.60 6.48
CA LEU A 97 3.79 12.47 6.45
C LEU A 97 4.02 11.51 7.62
N ALA A 98 5.28 11.19 7.92
CA ALA A 98 5.64 10.35 9.05
C ALA A 98 5.16 10.95 10.38
N GLU A 99 5.25 12.28 10.52
CA GLU A 99 4.71 12.98 11.68
C GLU A 99 3.18 12.96 11.69
N ARG A 100 2.51 13.28 10.57
CA ARG A 100 1.04 13.20 10.39
C ARG A 100 0.52 11.84 10.85
N TRP A 101 1.17 10.76 10.44
CA TRP A 101 0.79 9.38 10.74
C TRP A 101 0.77 9.00 12.21
N LYS A 102 1.49 9.73 13.08
CA LYS A 102 1.40 9.53 14.53
C LYS A 102 0.03 9.94 15.07
N PHE A 103 -0.60 10.95 14.46
CA PHE A 103 -1.89 11.49 14.86
C PHE A 103 -3.10 10.76 14.23
N ALA A 104 -2.85 9.71 13.45
CA ALA A 104 -3.93 8.89 12.89
C ALA A 104 -4.70 8.19 14.01
N LEU A 105 -6.03 8.19 13.93
CA LEU A 105 -6.87 7.46 14.87
C LEU A 105 -6.57 5.96 14.81
N HIS A 106 -6.71 5.29 15.96
CA HIS A 106 -6.48 3.86 16.06
C HIS A 106 -7.75 3.08 15.77
N LEU A 107 -7.63 1.98 15.05
CA LEU A 107 -8.70 1.01 14.90
C LEU A 107 -8.97 0.35 16.25
N LYS A 108 -10.18 0.54 16.79
CA LYS A 108 -10.62 -0.07 18.04
C LYS A 108 -11.39 -1.36 17.80
N ASP A 109 -12.31 -1.35 16.85
CA ASP A 109 -13.20 -2.48 16.57
C ASP A 109 -13.82 -2.35 15.16
N VAL A 110 -14.22 -3.47 14.57
CA VAL A 110 -14.98 -3.54 13.31
C VAL A 110 -16.24 -4.36 13.58
N LYS A 111 -17.40 -3.71 13.49
CA LYS A 111 -18.69 -4.36 13.71
C LYS A 111 -19.07 -5.24 12.53
N ALA A 112 -19.93 -6.23 12.76
CA ALA A 112 -20.43 -7.15 11.73
C ALA A 112 -21.10 -6.46 10.53
N ASN A 113 -21.67 -5.26 10.73
CA ASN A 113 -22.26 -4.44 9.67
C ASN A 113 -21.25 -3.56 8.92
N GLY A 114 -19.95 -3.80 9.08
CA GLY A 114 -18.88 -3.02 8.44
C GLY A 114 -18.61 -1.65 9.07
N LYS A 115 -19.36 -1.24 10.10
CA LYS A 115 -19.06 0.02 10.82
C LYS A 115 -17.75 -0.12 11.60
N VAL A 116 -16.89 0.87 11.45
CA VAL A 116 -15.57 0.89 12.07
C VAL A 116 -15.58 1.81 13.29
N ARG A 117 -15.08 1.35 14.43
CA ARG A 117 -14.86 2.18 15.60
C ARG A 117 -13.41 2.62 15.65
N LEU A 118 -13.21 3.94 15.68
CA LEU A 118 -11.89 4.55 15.75
C LEU A 118 -11.73 5.27 17.08
N SER A 119 -10.58 5.10 17.73
CA SER A 119 -10.25 5.75 19.01
C SER A 119 -9.17 6.81 18.85
N CYS A 120 -9.21 7.79 19.75
CA CYS A 120 -8.21 8.84 19.84
C CYS A 120 -6.78 8.25 19.96
N PRO A 121 -5.78 8.76 19.21
CA PRO A 121 -4.40 8.27 19.28
C PRO A 121 -3.71 8.53 20.63
N ALA A 122 -4.26 9.40 21.47
CA ALA A 122 -3.77 9.66 22.82
C ALA A 122 -4.31 8.66 23.86
N LEU A 123 -5.31 7.85 23.49
CA LEU A 123 -6.01 6.97 24.42
C LEU A 123 -5.35 5.58 24.50
N GLY A 124 -5.22 5.06 25.74
CA GLY A 124 -4.86 3.68 26.00
C GLY A 124 -3.35 3.38 26.02
N PRO A 125 -2.96 2.11 26.21
CA PRO A 125 -1.56 1.70 26.38
C PRO A 125 -0.72 1.86 25.10
N SER A 126 -1.37 1.89 23.94
CA SER A 126 -0.72 2.03 22.64
C SER A 126 -0.72 3.46 22.12
N ALA A 127 -0.87 4.47 22.99
CA ALA A 127 -0.87 5.87 22.57
C ALA A 127 0.36 6.24 21.73
N THR A 128 0.12 7.00 20.67
CA THR A 128 1.14 7.50 19.72
C THR A 128 1.39 8.99 19.87
N VAL A 129 0.46 9.71 20.52
CA VAL A 129 0.56 11.15 20.75
C VAL A 129 0.32 11.50 22.21
N SER A 130 1.04 12.50 22.70
CA SER A 130 0.77 13.17 23.97
C SER A 130 -0.20 14.32 23.74
N CYS A 131 -1.29 14.34 24.50
CA CYS A 131 -2.36 15.34 24.38
C CYS A 131 -2.59 16.04 25.71
N PRO A 132 -2.66 17.38 25.77
CA PRO A 132 -2.82 18.12 27.01
C PRO A 132 -4.20 17.97 27.67
N ILE A 133 -5.18 17.39 26.96
CA ILE A 133 -6.55 17.17 27.47
C ILE A 133 -6.73 15.75 28.04
N ARG A 134 -5.92 14.79 27.61
CA ARG A 134 -6.09 13.37 27.95
C ARG A 134 -4.96 12.90 28.85
N ASP A 135 -5.32 12.25 29.95
CA ASP A 135 -4.35 11.64 30.84
C ASP A 135 -3.58 10.53 30.12
N ILE A 136 -2.25 10.56 30.29
CA ILE A 136 -1.35 9.59 29.69
C ILE A 136 -1.50 8.27 30.44
N HIS A 137 -1.80 7.20 29.70
CA HIS A 137 -1.88 5.86 30.30
C HIS A 137 -0.49 5.43 30.83
N PRO A 138 -0.36 4.80 32.02
CA PRO A 138 0.94 4.45 32.63
C PRO A 138 1.84 3.50 31.83
N ARG A 139 1.25 2.78 30.87
CA ARG A 139 1.95 1.89 29.92
C ARG A 139 2.25 2.55 28.56
N ALA A 140 1.74 3.75 28.31
CA ALA A 140 2.05 4.48 27.09
C ALA A 140 3.54 4.83 27.01
N PHE A 141 4.06 4.95 25.79
CA PHE A 141 5.42 5.38 25.46
C PHE A 141 6.60 4.56 26.03
N ARG A 142 6.35 3.45 26.76
CA ARG A 142 7.40 2.55 27.24
C ARG A 142 8.19 1.98 26.05
N GLY A 143 9.47 2.36 25.94
CA GLY A 143 10.38 1.88 24.89
C GLY A 143 10.07 2.36 23.47
N LYS A 144 9.24 3.39 23.28
CA LYS A 144 8.86 3.91 21.96
C LYS A 144 9.61 5.19 21.61
N ARG A 145 9.68 5.48 20.29
CA ARG A 145 10.10 6.78 19.75
C ARG A 145 9.27 7.92 20.37
N GLU A 146 9.85 9.12 20.36
CA GLU A 146 9.21 10.35 20.85
C GLU A 146 7.78 10.47 20.29
N PRO A 147 6.77 10.60 21.18
CA PRO A 147 5.39 10.68 20.76
C PRO A 147 5.13 11.97 19.99
N GLY A 148 4.14 11.94 19.09
CA GLY A 148 3.64 13.17 18.49
C GLY A 148 3.08 14.08 19.59
N GLN A 149 3.34 15.38 19.52
CA GLN A 149 2.85 16.32 20.52
C GLN A 149 1.66 17.11 19.97
N VAL A 150 0.50 16.99 20.61
CA VAL A 150 -0.64 17.88 20.33
C VAL A 150 -0.42 19.17 21.10
N LEU A 151 -0.26 20.29 20.40
CA LEU A 151 -0.07 21.59 21.05
C LEU A 151 -1.43 22.20 21.41
N LYS A 152 -1.48 22.95 22.52
CA LYS A 152 -2.72 23.65 22.94
C LYS A 152 -3.27 24.59 21.87
N LYS A 153 -2.39 25.19 21.06
CA LYS A 153 -2.77 26.09 19.96
C LYS A 153 -3.45 25.38 18.78
N ASP A 154 -3.16 24.09 18.59
CA ASP A 154 -3.67 23.30 17.47
C ASP A 154 -4.99 22.61 17.82
N LEU A 155 -5.39 22.63 19.10
CA LEU A 155 -6.66 22.07 19.54
C LEU A 155 -7.86 22.93 19.07
N PRO A 156 -8.99 22.29 18.73
CA PRO A 156 -10.20 23.03 18.41
C PRO A 156 -10.66 23.84 19.63
N LYS A 157 -11.10 25.09 19.40
CA LYS A 157 -11.55 26.01 20.46
C LYS A 157 -12.62 25.38 21.37
N ARG A 158 -13.54 24.62 20.78
CA ARG A 158 -14.61 23.88 21.48
C ARG A 158 -14.31 22.38 21.52
N TRP A 159 -13.12 22.01 21.98
CA TRP A 159 -12.71 20.60 22.07
C TRP A 159 -13.64 19.76 22.93
N ALA A 160 -14.30 20.34 23.95
CA ALA A 160 -15.25 19.66 24.82
C ALA A 160 -16.54 19.21 24.07
N GLU A 161 -16.87 19.86 22.96
CA GLU A 161 -18.00 19.48 22.08
C GLU A 161 -17.55 18.47 21.00
N THR A 162 -16.25 18.19 20.90
CA THR A 162 -15.68 17.34 19.85
C THR A 162 -15.71 15.88 20.30
N ALA A 163 -16.58 15.07 19.67
CA ALA A 163 -16.81 13.68 20.06
C ALA A 163 -15.54 12.83 20.15
N VAL A 164 -14.62 12.91 19.18
CA VAL A 164 -13.34 12.16 19.20
C VAL A 164 -12.43 12.53 20.38
N CYS A 165 -12.52 13.75 20.90
CA CYS A 165 -11.71 14.21 22.03
C CYS A 165 -12.28 13.72 23.35
N CYS A 166 -13.61 13.61 23.49
CA CYS A 166 -14.29 13.31 24.75
C CYS A 166 -14.73 11.85 24.90
N GLN A 167 -15.09 11.18 23.81
CA GLN A 167 -15.53 9.78 23.81
C GLN A 167 -14.35 8.82 23.68
N ASP A 168 -14.56 7.55 24.05
CA ASP A 168 -13.55 6.50 23.87
C ASP A 168 -13.36 6.09 22.40
N SER A 169 -14.38 6.30 21.57
CA SER A 169 -14.34 5.99 20.14
C SER A 169 -15.45 6.68 19.39
N ILE A 170 -15.17 7.07 18.15
CA ILE A 170 -16.18 7.45 17.17
C ILE A 170 -16.53 6.26 16.28
N THR A 171 -17.74 6.25 15.73
CA THR A 171 -18.16 5.23 14.75
C THR A 171 -18.20 5.84 13.36
N VAL A 172 -17.45 5.26 12.43
CA VAL A 172 -17.43 5.62 11.03
C VAL A 172 -18.29 4.60 10.27
N HIS A 173 -19.25 5.10 9.49
CA HIS A 173 -20.02 4.27 8.59
C HIS A 173 -19.13 3.81 7.43
N PRO A 174 -19.28 2.57 6.94
CA PRO A 174 -18.45 2.09 5.85
C PRO A 174 -18.55 3.05 4.67
N ASP A 175 -19.77 3.45 4.29
CA ASP A 175 -20.08 4.27 3.10
C ASP A 175 -19.58 5.72 3.16
N GLU A 176 -18.98 6.13 4.27
CA GLU A 176 -18.33 7.44 4.40
C GLU A 176 -17.07 7.52 3.53
N PHE A 177 -17.00 8.59 2.73
CA PHE A 177 -15.88 8.96 1.87
C PHE A 177 -15.35 7.82 1.00
N LEU A 178 -16.27 7.00 0.47
CA LEU A 178 -16.03 5.82 -0.36
C LEU A 178 -14.97 6.01 -1.45
N THR A 179 -15.01 7.15 -2.13
CA THR A 179 -14.10 7.51 -3.24
C THR A 179 -12.67 7.74 -2.78
N GLU A 180 -12.48 8.16 -1.53
CA GLU A 180 -11.19 8.52 -0.96
C GLU A 180 -10.63 7.41 -0.06
N GLN A 181 -11.31 6.28 0.08
CA GLN A 181 -10.77 5.15 0.83
C GLN A 181 -9.61 4.49 0.10
N GLN A 182 -8.71 3.90 0.88
CA GLN A 182 -7.41 3.48 0.40
C GLN A 182 -6.88 2.34 1.27
N LYS A 183 -6.28 1.31 0.64
CA LYS A 183 -5.70 0.17 1.37
C LYS A 183 -4.46 0.54 2.19
N TYR A 184 -3.62 1.39 1.62
CA TYR A 184 -2.32 1.77 2.18
C TYR A 184 -2.27 3.27 2.37
N ARG A 185 -1.65 3.74 3.46
CA ARG A 185 -1.50 5.17 3.68
C ARG A 185 -0.83 5.84 2.49
N TYR A 186 -1.45 6.90 1.99
CA TYR A 186 -0.92 7.64 0.85
C TYR A 186 0.45 8.23 1.16
N GLY A 187 1.36 8.18 0.17
CA GLY A 187 2.76 8.57 0.33
C GLY A 187 3.63 7.61 1.17
N SER A 188 3.07 6.50 1.66
CA SER A 188 3.88 5.44 2.29
C SER A 188 4.75 4.70 1.28
N ASP A 189 5.88 4.14 1.72
CA ASP A 189 6.72 3.29 0.88
C ASP A 189 5.96 2.11 0.29
N THR A 190 5.05 1.54 1.08
CA THR A 190 4.19 0.44 0.65
C THR A 190 3.23 0.87 -0.44
N TRP A 191 2.60 2.04 -0.28
CA TRP A 191 1.71 2.60 -1.29
C TRP A 191 2.49 2.89 -2.58
N LEU A 192 3.64 3.57 -2.49
CA LEU A 192 4.46 3.93 -3.65
C LEU A 192 4.96 2.70 -4.40
N ALA A 193 5.46 1.68 -3.68
CA ALA A 193 5.96 0.46 -4.29
C ALA A 193 4.85 -0.31 -5.04
N VAL A 194 3.67 -0.42 -4.43
CA VAL A 194 2.51 -1.09 -5.03
C VAL A 194 1.98 -0.30 -6.22
N TYR A 195 1.71 0.99 -6.03
CA TYR A 195 1.15 1.85 -7.07
C TYR A 195 2.06 1.92 -8.29
N LYS A 196 3.38 2.14 -8.10
CA LYS A 196 4.36 2.17 -9.18
C LYS A 196 4.42 0.85 -9.94
N THR A 197 4.42 -0.27 -9.22
CA THR A 197 4.48 -1.60 -9.85
C THR A 197 3.23 -1.87 -10.69
N ASP A 198 2.05 -1.63 -10.12
CA ASP A 198 0.78 -1.87 -10.79
C ASP A 198 0.60 -0.92 -12.01
N ARG A 199 0.99 0.35 -11.87
CA ARG A 199 1.01 1.32 -12.97
C ARG A 199 1.94 0.89 -14.11
N ASN A 200 3.16 0.47 -13.79
CA ASN A 200 4.11 -0.02 -14.80
C ASN A 200 3.56 -1.23 -15.57
N VAL A 201 2.82 -2.12 -14.91
CA VAL A 201 2.16 -3.24 -15.57
C VAL A 201 1.13 -2.73 -16.58
N VAL A 202 0.28 -1.77 -16.19
CA VAL A 202 -0.72 -1.15 -17.08
C VAL A 202 -0.06 -0.45 -18.27
N GLU A 203 0.99 0.33 -18.02
CA GLU A 203 1.75 1.02 -19.08
C GLU A 203 2.39 0.02 -20.05
N SER A 204 2.93 -1.10 -19.55
CA SER A 204 3.43 -2.19 -20.38
C SER A 204 2.33 -2.81 -21.23
N VAL A 205 1.14 -3.09 -20.67
CA VAL A 205 -0.03 -3.60 -21.42
C VAL A 205 -0.38 -2.65 -22.56
N ASN A 206 -0.50 -1.36 -22.24
CA ASN A 206 -0.88 -0.32 -23.19
C ASN A 206 0.17 -0.16 -24.29
N ASN A 207 1.46 -0.24 -23.93
CA ASN A 207 2.53 -0.21 -24.90
C ASN A 207 2.43 -1.40 -25.87
N THR A 208 2.30 -2.63 -25.35
CA THR A 208 2.12 -3.84 -26.20
C THR A 208 0.90 -3.73 -27.10
N LEU A 209 -0.23 -3.23 -26.59
CA LEU A 209 -1.44 -3.04 -27.39
C LEU A 209 -1.22 -2.03 -28.54
N LYS A 210 -0.40 -1.00 -28.30
CA LYS A 210 -0.05 0.02 -29.32
C LYS A 210 1.00 -0.49 -30.31
N SER A 211 2.07 -1.15 -29.85
CA SER A 211 3.30 -1.41 -30.61
C SER A 211 3.45 -2.83 -31.15
N ASP A 212 2.96 -3.86 -30.46
CA ASP A 212 3.21 -5.28 -30.84
C ASP A 212 2.18 -5.76 -31.86
N PHE A 213 0.92 -5.33 -31.70
CA PHE A 213 -0.15 -5.64 -32.63
C PHE A 213 -0.27 -4.52 -33.65
N ARG A 214 0.69 -4.49 -34.57
CA ARG A 214 0.78 -3.52 -35.67
C ARG A 214 -0.27 -3.83 -36.75
N VAL A 215 -1.53 -3.52 -36.48
CA VAL A 215 -2.59 -3.46 -37.51
C VAL A 215 -2.35 -2.27 -38.47
N ASP A 216 -1.49 -1.34 -38.07
CA ASP A 216 -1.07 -0.12 -38.78
C ASP A 216 0.10 -0.30 -39.74
N LEU A 217 0.78 -1.46 -39.76
CA LEU A 217 1.92 -1.68 -40.67
C LEU A 217 1.52 -1.79 -42.15
N ASN A 218 0.23 -1.80 -42.47
CA ASN A 218 -0.20 -1.24 -43.75
C ASN A 218 -0.48 0.25 -43.55
N SER A 219 0.49 1.06 -43.97
CA SER A 219 0.39 2.51 -44.21
C SER A 219 -0.84 2.94 -45.04
N GLU A 220 -1.58 1.97 -45.60
CA GLU A 220 -2.77 2.12 -46.44
C GLU A 220 -4.12 1.89 -45.70
N ARG A 221 -4.16 1.36 -44.48
CA ARG A 221 -5.44 1.12 -43.74
C ARG A 221 -5.70 2.16 -42.65
N ARG A 222 -5.79 3.43 -43.04
CA ARG A 222 -6.29 4.50 -42.16
C ARG A 222 -7.81 4.35 -42.01
N MET A 223 -8.24 3.59 -41.01
CA MET A 223 -9.66 3.50 -40.66
C MET A 223 -10.13 4.82 -40.05
N ARG A 224 -11.13 5.45 -40.67
CA ARG A 224 -11.78 6.65 -40.15
C ARG A 224 -13.09 6.25 -39.46
N GLY A 225 -13.39 6.93 -38.35
CA GLY A 225 -14.63 6.72 -37.59
C GLY A 225 -14.47 5.77 -36.40
N LEU A 226 -15.23 6.07 -35.34
CA LEU A 226 -15.16 5.38 -34.06
C LEU A 226 -15.43 3.87 -34.17
N ALA A 227 -16.41 3.46 -34.99
CA ALA A 227 -16.79 2.06 -35.15
C ALA A 227 -15.64 1.20 -35.72
N ALA A 228 -14.94 1.69 -36.74
CA ALA A 228 -13.82 0.99 -37.35
C ALA A 228 -12.61 0.92 -36.38
N SER A 229 -12.35 2.01 -35.65
CA SER A 229 -11.32 2.01 -34.58
C SER A 229 -11.66 1.03 -33.46
N GLN A 230 -12.93 0.93 -33.04
CA GLN A 230 -13.39 0.00 -32.02
C GLN A 230 -13.14 -1.46 -32.44
N TYR A 231 -13.48 -1.83 -33.68
CA TYR A 231 -13.20 -3.16 -34.23
C TYR A 231 -11.72 -3.53 -34.12
N VAL A 232 -10.82 -2.63 -34.55
CA VAL A 232 -9.37 -2.85 -34.46
C VAL A 232 -8.91 -3.03 -33.03
N VAL A 233 -9.35 -2.17 -32.11
CA VAL A 233 -8.97 -2.26 -30.70
C VAL A 233 -9.43 -3.59 -30.09
N THR A 234 -10.64 -4.05 -30.42
CA THR A 234 -11.16 -5.34 -29.95
C THR A 234 -10.30 -6.51 -30.42
N PHE A 235 -9.95 -6.57 -31.71
CA PHE A 235 -9.07 -7.62 -32.23
C PHE A 235 -7.68 -7.59 -31.60
N LYS A 236 -7.10 -6.40 -31.43
CA LYS A 236 -5.81 -6.24 -30.73
C LYS A 236 -5.89 -6.72 -29.28
N ALA A 237 -6.96 -6.41 -28.56
CA ALA A 237 -7.17 -6.86 -27.19
C ALA A 237 -7.32 -8.39 -27.10
N ALA A 238 -8.07 -9.00 -28.02
CA ALA A 238 -8.20 -10.45 -28.12
C ALA A 238 -6.84 -11.11 -28.40
N ALA A 239 -6.08 -10.60 -29.38
CA ALA A 239 -4.75 -11.12 -29.73
C ALA A 239 -3.77 -11.00 -28.55
N LEU A 240 -3.81 -9.88 -27.80
CA LEU A 240 -3.02 -9.71 -26.59
C LEU A 240 -3.38 -10.75 -25.50
N ASN A 241 -4.67 -11.01 -25.30
CA ASN A 241 -5.12 -12.02 -24.36
C ASN A 241 -4.63 -13.43 -24.76
N TYR A 242 -4.74 -13.80 -26.03
CA TYR A 242 -4.21 -15.07 -26.53
C TYR A 242 -2.70 -15.18 -26.35
N LYS A 243 -1.94 -14.13 -26.68
CA LYS A 243 -0.48 -14.08 -26.48
C LYS A 243 -0.12 -14.29 -25.01
N ARG A 244 -0.82 -13.63 -24.08
CA ARG A 244 -0.60 -13.79 -22.63
C ARG A 244 -0.87 -15.21 -22.14
N ILE A 245 -1.96 -15.81 -22.59
CA ILE A 245 -2.28 -17.21 -22.25
C ILE A 245 -1.20 -18.14 -22.79
N ALA A 246 -0.78 -17.96 -24.03
CA ALA A 246 0.28 -18.76 -24.66
C ALA A 246 1.63 -18.60 -23.94
N ASP A 247 2.02 -17.37 -23.61
CA ASP A 247 3.27 -17.08 -22.90
C ASP A 247 3.25 -17.63 -21.47
N TYR A 248 2.10 -17.55 -20.79
CA TYR A 248 1.90 -18.20 -19.49
C TYR A 248 2.03 -19.72 -19.59
N ALA A 249 1.37 -20.35 -20.56
CA ALA A 249 1.47 -21.80 -20.78
C ALA A 249 2.92 -22.23 -21.07
N ARG A 250 3.63 -21.51 -21.95
CA ARG A 250 5.06 -21.72 -22.23
C ARG A 250 5.93 -21.54 -20.97
N ALA A 251 5.63 -20.55 -20.13
CA ALA A 251 6.36 -20.32 -18.90
C ALA A 251 6.15 -21.46 -17.90
N GLN A 252 4.94 -22.03 -17.81
CA GLN A 252 4.67 -23.20 -16.98
C GLN A 252 5.39 -24.45 -17.48
N LEU A 253 5.38 -24.71 -18.80
CA LEU A 253 6.15 -25.80 -19.40
C LEU A 253 7.64 -25.67 -19.11
N ARG A 254 8.21 -24.45 -19.25
CA ARG A 254 9.62 -24.18 -18.92
C ARG A 254 9.93 -24.36 -17.43
N LYS A 255 8.99 -24.07 -16.52
CA LYS A 255 9.16 -24.31 -15.09
C LYS A 255 9.19 -25.81 -14.80
N ALA A 256 8.24 -26.56 -15.34
CA ALA A 256 8.20 -28.02 -15.22
C ALA A 256 9.47 -28.67 -15.79
N GLU A 257 9.94 -28.22 -16.96
CA GLU A 257 11.20 -28.70 -17.56
C GLU A 257 12.44 -28.36 -16.70
N LYS A 258 12.47 -27.19 -16.06
CA LYS A 258 13.54 -26.85 -15.12
C LYS A 258 13.51 -27.73 -13.87
N GLU A 259 12.32 -28.05 -13.37
CA GLU A 259 12.15 -28.95 -12.22
C GLU A 259 12.56 -30.37 -12.56
N THR A 260 12.18 -30.90 -13.73
CA THR A 260 12.63 -32.22 -14.19
C THR A 260 14.13 -32.26 -14.42
N ARG A 261 14.74 -31.23 -15.03
CA ARG A 261 16.21 -31.12 -15.17
C ARG A 261 16.95 -31.01 -13.84
N ARG A 262 16.34 -30.39 -12.82
CA ARG A 262 16.91 -30.35 -11.46
C ARG A 262 16.92 -31.72 -10.80
N TYR A 263 15.88 -32.54 -11.02
CA TYR A 263 15.77 -33.88 -10.46
C TYR A 263 16.61 -34.91 -11.23
N ASN A 264 16.72 -34.74 -12.56
CA ASN A 264 17.49 -35.58 -13.47
C ASN A 264 18.55 -34.74 -14.21
N PRO A 265 19.67 -34.41 -13.55
CA PRO A 265 20.75 -33.68 -14.19
C PRO A 265 21.32 -34.49 -15.36
N THR A 266 21.55 -33.85 -16.49
CA THR A 266 22.25 -34.48 -17.62
C THR A 266 23.72 -34.69 -17.24
N PRO A 267 24.28 -35.90 -17.39
CA PRO A 267 25.68 -36.13 -17.09
C PRO A 267 26.57 -35.34 -18.06
N ILE A 268 27.62 -34.70 -17.50
CA ILE A 268 28.58 -33.87 -18.25
C ILE A 268 29.37 -34.71 -19.27
N ARG A 269 29.52 -36.01 -19.02
CA ARG A 269 30.19 -36.98 -19.92
C ARG A 269 29.23 -38.13 -20.23
N ALA A 270 29.19 -38.55 -21.49
CA ALA A 270 28.44 -39.72 -21.92
C ALA A 270 28.92 -40.98 -21.15
N GLY A 271 28.00 -41.78 -20.62
CA GLY A 271 28.31 -43.04 -19.91
C GLY A 271 28.51 -42.93 -18.40
N VAL A 272 28.53 -41.73 -17.80
CA VAL A 272 28.59 -41.56 -16.34
C VAL A 272 27.18 -41.53 -15.77
N LYS A 273 26.77 -42.55 -15.01
CA LYS A 273 25.55 -42.49 -14.20
C LYS A 273 25.77 -41.53 -13.04
N LEU A 274 25.04 -40.42 -13.01
CA LEU A 274 24.99 -39.56 -11.82
C LEU A 274 24.23 -40.30 -10.71
N PRO A 275 24.66 -40.23 -9.44
CA PRO A 275 23.90 -40.80 -8.34
C PRO A 275 22.51 -40.14 -8.29
N ALA A 276 21.48 -40.94 -8.03
CA ALA A 276 20.14 -40.40 -7.81
C ALA A 276 20.22 -39.34 -6.71
N THR A 277 19.78 -38.13 -7.02
CA THR A 277 19.81 -37.02 -6.08
C THR A 277 18.81 -37.28 -4.96
N ASP A 278 19.26 -37.87 -3.85
CA ASP A 278 18.54 -37.85 -2.57
C ASP A 278 18.52 -36.42 -2.05
N ILE A 279 17.64 -35.59 -2.61
CA ILE A 279 17.44 -34.23 -2.15
C ILE A 279 16.62 -34.30 -0.87
N LYS A 280 17.30 -34.53 0.27
CA LYS A 280 16.78 -33.98 1.53
C LYS A 280 16.57 -32.48 1.28
N PRO A 281 15.40 -31.89 1.60
CA PRO A 281 15.16 -30.48 1.36
C PRO A 281 16.33 -29.71 1.94
N ALA A 282 17.09 -29.04 1.06
CA ALA A 282 18.36 -28.45 1.44
C ALA A 282 18.08 -27.49 2.59
N GLU A 283 18.52 -27.86 3.79
CA GLU A 283 18.45 -27.00 4.95
C GLU A 283 19.05 -25.67 4.53
N ARG A 284 18.27 -24.59 4.64
CA ARG A 284 18.58 -23.29 4.05
C ARG A 284 19.95 -22.88 4.58
N LYS A 285 21.02 -23.11 3.79
CA LYS A 285 22.39 -22.82 4.21
C LYS A 285 22.54 -21.30 4.31
N VAL A 286 22.24 -20.78 5.50
CA VAL A 286 22.58 -19.41 5.89
C VAL A 286 24.10 -19.32 5.79
N ARG A 287 24.63 -18.37 4.99
CA ARG A 287 26.08 -18.16 4.88
C ARG A 287 26.64 -17.96 6.28
N SER A 288 27.82 -18.50 6.60
CA SER A 288 28.42 -18.39 7.94
C SER A 288 28.39 -16.94 8.46
N ARG A 289 28.72 -15.98 7.59
CA ARG A 289 28.64 -14.54 7.90
C ARG A 289 27.22 -14.04 8.21
N ASP A 290 26.19 -14.51 7.51
CA ASP A 290 24.79 -14.15 7.80
C ASP A 290 24.31 -14.80 9.13
N ARG A 291 24.81 -16.01 9.43
CA ARG A 291 24.57 -16.73 10.69
C ARG A 291 25.16 -15.99 11.89
N HIS A 292 26.27 -15.28 11.68
CA HIS A 292 26.98 -14.49 12.70
C HIS A 292 26.65 -12.99 12.61
N GLY A 293 25.76 -12.57 11.69
CA GLY A 293 25.35 -11.17 11.53
C GLY A 293 26.39 -10.22 10.90
N TRP A 294 27.39 -10.74 10.19
CA TRP A 294 28.53 -10.03 9.61
C TRP A 294 28.41 -9.68 8.12
N SER A 295 27.19 -9.73 7.56
CA SER A 295 26.94 -9.34 6.18
C SER A 295 26.65 -7.85 6.08
N ASP A 296 27.61 -7.09 5.54
CA ASP A 296 27.52 -5.64 5.34
C ASP A 296 27.01 -5.25 3.93
N TYR A 297 26.35 -6.18 3.23
CA TYR A 297 25.64 -5.82 2.01
C TYR A 297 24.37 -5.04 2.41
N GLY A 298 24.36 -3.74 2.13
CA GLY A 298 23.33 -2.74 2.46
C GLY A 298 21.90 -2.97 1.95
N ARG A 299 21.42 -4.22 1.92
CA ARG A 299 20.01 -4.61 1.76
C ARG A 299 19.33 -5.01 3.08
N ASN A 300 20.10 -5.18 4.16
CA ASN A 300 19.60 -5.14 5.52
C ASN A 300 20.18 -3.89 6.19
N ARG A 301 19.54 -2.73 6.01
CA ARG A 301 19.54 -1.77 7.12
C ARG A 301 19.00 -2.56 8.30
N LYS A 302 19.85 -2.86 9.30
CA LYS A 302 19.35 -3.19 10.63
C LYS A 302 18.25 -2.16 10.89
N LYS A 303 16.99 -2.59 11.00
CA LYS A 303 16.00 -1.78 11.68
C LYS A 303 16.70 -1.33 12.95
N PHE A 304 16.71 -0.02 13.23
CA PHE A 304 17.19 0.51 14.49
C PHE A 304 16.52 -0.30 15.62
N HIS A 305 17.20 -1.33 16.11
CA HIS A 305 17.02 -1.80 17.46
C HIS A 305 17.79 -0.78 18.28
N SER A 306 17.06 0.04 19.02
CA SER A 306 17.63 0.80 20.12
C SER A 306 18.48 -0.15 20.94
N VAL A 307 19.77 0.16 21.05
CA VAL A 307 20.70 -0.54 21.91
C VAL A 307 20.15 -0.42 23.33
N GLU A 308 19.78 -1.55 23.93
CA GLU A 308 19.65 -1.64 25.38
C GLU A 308 21.04 -1.42 25.96
N VAL A 309 21.25 -0.25 26.56
CA VAL A 309 22.35 -0.02 27.49
C VAL A 309 22.03 -0.86 28.72
N LYS A 310 22.73 -1.98 28.90
CA LYS A 310 22.79 -2.61 30.22
C LYS A 310 23.56 -1.67 31.15
N PRO A 311 23.01 -1.30 32.32
CA PRO A 311 23.82 -0.62 33.33
C PRO A 311 24.84 -1.61 33.90
N ASP A 312 26.08 -1.15 34.02
CA ASP A 312 27.12 -1.78 34.84
C ASP A 312 26.59 -1.93 36.27
N VAL A 313 26.66 -3.15 36.79
CA VAL A 313 26.62 -3.39 38.24
C VAL A 313 27.96 -4.04 38.57
N THR A 314 28.82 -3.24 39.20
CA THR A 314 29.93 -3.72 39.99
C THR A 314 29.37 -4.50 41.17
N SER A 315 29.82 -5.74 41.34
CA SER A 315 29.80 -6.43 42.62
C SER A 315 31.15 -7.12 42.79
N GLU A 316 32.10 -6.41 43.38
CA GLU A 316 33.18 -7.05 44.11
C GLU A 316 32.58 -7.65 45.38
N GLY A 317 32.56 -8.97 45.38
CA GLY A 317 32.62 -9.88 46.52
C GLY A 317 33.45 -11.06 46.05
#